data_AF-A0A2R3MZV6-F1
#
_entry.id   AF-A0A2R3MZV6-F1
#
_cell.length_a   1.000
_cell.length_b   1.000
_cell.length_c   1.000
_cell.angle_alpha   90.00
_cell.angle_beta   90.00
_cell.angle_gamma   90.00
#
_symmetry.space_group_name_H-M   'P 1'
#
loop_
_entity.id
_entity.type
_entity.pdbx_description
1 polymer ?
#
loop_
_entity_poly.entity_id
_entity_poly.type
_entity_poly.pdbx_seq_one_letter_code
_entity_poly.pdbx_strand_id
1 'polypeptide(L)'
;MAGLAKFVNKKIEEKLGAIHTLFLGKVVAVNPLIILPLFGNKTQVEKPMLLGSAVYEVGDIVLLGVLQEYAEGGITRRFDLSDAVVLGKVFNL
;
A
#
# COMPACT_ATOMS: atom_id res chain seq x y z
N MET A 1 -13.76 -29.16 10.01
CA MET A 1 -14.34 -27.79 10.01
C MET A 1 -13.31 -26.65 10.10
N ALA A 2 -12.09 -26.86 10.62
CA ALA A 2 -11.07 -25.81 10.73
C ALA A 2 -10.50 -25.29 9.39
N GLY A 3 -10.48 -26.11 8.33
CA GLY A 3 -9.96 -25.72 7.02
C GLY A 3 -10.82 -24.68 6.29
N LEU A 4 -12.14 -24.76 6.42
CA LEU A 4 -13.06 -23.83 5.77
C LEU A 4 -13.00 -22.45 6.43
N ALA A 5 -12.98 -22.40 7.76
CA ALA A 5 -12.83 -21.14 8.50
C ALA A 5 -11.49 -20.44 8.20
N LYS A 6 -10.39 -21.22 8.09
CA LYS A 6 -9.08 -20.68 7.70
C LYS A 6 -9.06 -20.17 6.26
N PHE A 7 -9.74 -20.85 5.34
CA PHE A 7 -9.89 -20.42 3.95
C PHE A 7 -10.77 -19.17 3.83
N VAL A 8 -11.87 -19.10 4.57
CA VAL A 8 -12.76 -17.94 4.63
C VAL A 8 -12.03 -16.75 5.22
N ASN A 9 -11.30 -16.91 6.33
CA ASN A 9 -10.49 -15.84 6.91
C ASN A 9 -9.41 -15.36 5.93
N LYS A 10 -8.70 -16.29 5.26
CA LYS A 10 -7.73 -15.93 4.23
C LYS A 10 -8.38 -15.18 3.06
N LYS A 11 -9.58 -15.59 2.63
CA LYS A 11 -10.33 -14.92 1.56
C LYS A 11 -10.88 -13.56 1.97
N ILE A 12 -11.26 -13.41 3.24
CA ILE A 12 -11.68 -12.14 3.83
C ILE A 12 -10.47 -11.22 3.98
N GLU A 13 -9.32 -11.70 4.45
CA GLU A 13 -8.06 -10.95 4.47
C GLU A 13 -7.58 -10.58 3.07
N GLU A 14 -7.72 -11.47 2.07
CA GLU A 14 -7.41 -11.16 0.67
C GLU A 14 -8.38 -10.14 0.07
N LYS A 15 -9.68 -10.20 0.41
CA LYS A 15 -10.69 -9.25 -0.07
C LYS A 15 -10.69 -7.91 0.65
N LEU A 16 -10.48 -7.89 1.97
CA LEU A 16 -10.21 -6.67 2.74
C LEU A 16 -8.86 -6.08 2.32
N GLY A 17 -7.89 -6.97 2.06
CA GLY A 17 -6.63 -6.72 1.35
C GLY A 17 -6.80 -5.92 0.06
N ALA A 18 -7.81 -6.28 -0.72
CA ALA A 18 -8.18 -5.64 -1.99
C ALA A 18 -9.05 -4.37 -1.83
N ILE A 19 -9.48 -4.02 -0.61
CA ILE A 19 -10.18 -2.76 -0.28
C ILE A 19 -9.16 -1.70 0.20
N HIS A 20 -7.86 -2.00 0.23
CA HIS A 20 -6.85 -1.11 0.76
C HIS A 20 -6.45 0.00 -0.22
N THR A 21 -7.29 1.03 -0.28
CA THR A 21 -6.90 2.38 -0.71
C THR A 21 -5.78 2.95 0.17
N LEU A 22 -5.52 2.38 1.35
CA LEU A 22 -4.52 2.82 2.34
C LEU A 22 -3.81 1.63 3.00
N PHE A 23 -2.49 1.68 3.14
CA PHE A 23 -1.69 0.69 3.86
C PHE A 23 -0.40 1.28 4.44
N LEU A 24 0.18 0.60 5.43
CA LEU A 24 1.45 0.99 6.02
C LEU A 24 2.63 0.42 5.22
N GLY A 25 3.68 1.21 5.06
CA GLY A 25 4.92 0.82 4.43
C GLY A 25 6.13 1.27 5.24
N LYS A 26 7.26 0.57 5.06
CA LYS A 26 8.55 0.93 5.64
C LYS A 26 9.49 1.42 4.55
N VAL A 27 10.11 2.57 4.77
CA VAL A 27 11.14 3.11 3.87
C VAL A 27 12.37 2.21 3.96
N VAL A 28 12.79 1.65 2.83
CA VAL A 28 13.98 0.79 2.72
C VAL A 28 15.13 1.46 1.99
N ALA A 29 14.84 2.44 1.13
CA ALA A 29 15.83 3.31 0.49
C ALA A 29 15.21 4.70 0.26
N VAL A 30 16.03 5.75 0.22
CA VAL A 30 15.58 7.15 0.06
C VAL A 30 15.99 7.78 -1.27
N ASN A 31 16.98 7.22 -1.97
CA ASN A 31 17.39 7.67 -3.30
C ASN A 31 17.82 6.49 -4.19
N PRO A 32 16.93 5.92 -5.02
CA PRO A 32 15.52 6.27 -5.15
C PRO A 32 14.71 5.89 -3.89
N LEU A 33 13.59 6.58 -3.64
CA LEU A 33 12.70 6.25 -2.54
C LEU A 33 12.03 4.90 -2.83
N ILE A 34 12.27 3.91 -1.97
CA ILE A 34 11.69 2.57 -2.06
C ILE A 34 11.00 2.27 -0.74
N ILE A 35 9.76 1.79 -0.82
CA ILE A 35 8.91 1.53 0.33
C ILE A 35 8.40 0.10 0.26
N LEU A 36 8.60 -0.65 1.33
CA LEU A 36 8.11 -2.02 1.46
C LEU A 36 6.79 -2.03 2.24
N PRO A 37 5.67 -2.45 1.64
CA PRO A 37 4.41 -2.61 2.37
C PRO A 37 4.58 -3.59 3.55
N LEU A 38 4.05 -3.21 4.72
CA LEU A 38 4.11 -4.06 5.93
C LEU A 38 3.09 -5.20 5.89
N PHE A 39 2.00 -5.00 5.16
CA PHE A 39 0.88 -5.94 5.01
C PHE A 39 0.58 -6.14 3.52
N GLY A 40 0.25 -7.37 3.12
CA GLY A 40 -0.01 -7.71 1.72
C GLY A 40 1.16 -8.37 0.98
N ASN A 41 1.00 -8.59 -0.33
CA ASN A 41 2.04 -9.19 -1.16
C ASN A 41 3.28 -8.29 -1.21
N LYS A 42 4.45 -8.90 -1.06
CA LYS A 42 5.78 -8.28 -0.82
C LYS A 42 6.34 -7.44 -1.98
N THR A 43 5.51 -6.91 -2.86
CA THR A 43 5.94 -6.08 -3.98
C THR A 43 6.36 -4.71 -3.44
N GLN A 44 7.57 -4.29 -3.78
CA GLN A 44 8.11 -3.00 -3.35
C GLN A 44 7.45 -1.88 -4.16
N VAL A 45 7.21 -0.75 -3.50
CA VAL A 45 6.78 0.50 -4.13
C VAL A 45 8.05 1.30 -4.44
N GLU A 46 8.31 1.53 -5.73
CA GLU A 46 9.46 2.30 -6.19
C GLU A 46 9.00 3.69 -6.64
N LYS A 47 9.70 4.74 -6.15
CA LYS A 47 9.45 6.14 -6.51
C LYS A 47 7.99 6.57 -6.36
N PRO A 48 7.37 6.40 -5.18
CA PRO A 48 5.99 6.83 -4.98
C PRO A 48 5.86 8.34 -5.09
N MET A 49 4.64 8.81 -5.38
CA MET A 49 4.33 10.23 -5.30
C MET A 49 4.32 10.68 -3.84
N LEU A 50 4.85 11.88 -3.56
CA LEU A 50 4.88 12.44 -2.21
C LEU A 50 3.82 13.52 -2.06
N LEU A 51 2.89 13.34 -1.11
CA LEU A 51 1.94 14.37 -0.73
C LEU A 51 2.53 15.20 0.40
N GLY A 52 3.33 16.22 0.05
CA GLY A 52 3.94 17.16 0.98
C GLY A 52 5.47 17.19 0.94
N SER A 53 6.07 17.96 1.84
CA SER A 53 7.51 18.25 1.87
C SER A 53 8.25 17.54 3.01
N ALA A 54 7.74 16.40 3.49
CA ALA A 54 8.39 15.64 4.55
C ALA A 54 9.72 15.03 4.07
N VAL A 55 10.72 15.01 4.94
CA VAL A 55 11.97 14.29 4.73
C VAL A 55 11.80 12.87 5.29
N TYR A 56 12.20 11.88 4.49
CA TYR A 56 12.11 10.47 4.84
C TYR A 56 13.49 9.88 5.08
N GLU A 57 13.60 9.01 6.08
CA GLU A 57 14.80 8.25 6.40
C GLU A 57 14.54 6.75 6.28
N VAL A 58 15.62 5.97 6.05
CA VAL A 58 15.51 4.51 6.02
C VAL A 58 15.05 4.02 7.39
N GLY A 59 14.00 3.21 7.41
CA GLY A 59 13.39 2.71 8.63
C GLY A 59 12.08 3.40 8.99
N ASP A 60 11.80 4.57 8.41
CA ASP A 60 10.55 5.29 8.66
C ASP A 60 9.34 4.47 8.26
N ILE A 61 8.29 4.53 9.09
CA ILE A 61 6.99 3.99 8.75
C ILE A 61 6.14 5.11 8.16
N VAL A 62 5.56 4.83 7.00
CA VAL A 62 4.74 5.76 6.25
C VAL A 62 3.36 5.18 5.98
N LEU A 63 2.38 6.08 5.82
CA LEU A 63 1.07 5.73 5.30
C LEU A 63 1.10 5.93 3.78
N LEU A 64 0.84 4.84 3.06
CA LEU A 64 0.68 4.81 1.62
C LEU A 64 -0.81 4.77 1.27
N GLY A 65 -1.18 5.43 0.19
CA GLY A 65 -2.47 5.27 -0.45
C GLY A 65 -2.32 4.85 -1.91
N VAL A 66 -3.22 4.01 -2.39
CA VAL A 66 -3.33 3.63 -3.80
C VAL A 66 -4.73 4.01 -4.26
N LEU A 67 -4.83 4.62 -5.43
CA LEU A 67 -6.12 5.00 -5.98
C LEU A 67 -6.97 3.74 -6.20
N GLN A 68 -8.21 3.76 -5.71
CA GLN A 68 -9.15 2.68 -5.97
C GLN A 68 -9.51 2.70 -7.47
N GLU A 69 -9.70 1.52 -8.08
CA GLU A 69 -10.19 1.40 -9.46
C GLU A 69 -11.40 2.32 -9.65
N TYR A 70 -11.27 3.30 -10.55
CA TYR A 70 -12.36 4.17 -10.96
C TYR A 70 -12.72 3.83 -12.40
N ALA A 71 -14.00 3.47 -12.61
CA ALA A 71 -14.54 3.21 -13.95
C ALA A 71 -15.31 4.45 -14.41
N GLU A 72 -14.78 5.14 -15.41
CA GLU A 72 -15.47 6.24 -16.09
C GLU A 72 -15.61 5.87 -17.57
N GLY A 73 -16.83 5.97 -18.11
CA GLY A 73 -17.07 5.74 -19.55
C GLY A 73 -16.82 4.30 -20.05
N GLY A 74 -16.82 3.29 -19.17
CA GLY A 74 -16.66 1.87 -19.56
C GLY A 74 -15.21 1.37 -19.66
N ILE A 75 -14.23 2.19 -19.28
CA ILE A 75 -12.82 1.78 -19.17
C ILE A 75 -12.47 1.66 -17.69
N THR A 76 -12.13 0.45 -17.24
CA THR A 76 -11.61 0.22 -15.89
C THR A 76 -10.10 0.45 -15.90
N ARG A 77 -9.61 1.51 -15.27
CA ARG A 77 -8.17 1.64 -14.98
C ARG A 77 -7.87 0.90 -13.68
N ARG A 78 -7.01 -0.12 -13.80
CA ARG A 78 -6.37 -0.76 -12.64
C ARG A 78 -5.20 0.09 -12.21
N PHE A 79 -5.32 0.75 -11.07
CA PHE A 79 -4.19 1.40 -10.43
C PHE A 79 -3.39 0.32 -9.69
N ASP A 80 -2.10 0.26 -9.98
CA ASP A 80 -1.17 -0.70 -9.36
C ASP A 80 -0.33 0.03 -8.30
N LEU A 81 0.48 -0.72 -7.55
CA LEU A 81 1.40 -0.18 -6.54
C LEU A 81 2.42 0.84 -7.10
N SER A 82 2.59 0.90 -8.42
CA SER A 82 3.35 1.96 -9.11
C SER A 82 2.75 3.36 -8.94
N ASP A 83 1.43 3.44 -8.71
CA ASP A 83 0.70 4.70 -8.56
C ASP A 83 0.49 5.06 -7.08
N ALA A 84 1.28 4.47 -6.18
CA ALA A 84 1.16 4.71 -4.75
C ALA A 84 1.60 6.13 -4.37
N VAL A 85 0.84 6.72 -3.45
CA VAL A 85 1.07 8.06 -2.90
C VAL A 85 1.43 7.92 -1.42
N VAL A 86 2.55 8.51 -1.00
CA VAL A 86 2.87 8.68 0.41
C VAL A 86 2.08 9.85 0.96
N LEU A 87 1.18 9.57 1.90
CA LEU A 87 0.35 10.58 2.55
C LEU A 87 1.05 11.25 3.74
N GLY A 88 2.01 10.56 4.34
CA GLY A 88 2.81 11.11 5.43
C GLY A 88 3.54 10.04 6.25
N LYS A 89 4.38 10.52 7.17
CA LYS A 89 5.10 9.70 8.15
C LYS A 89 4.19 9.42 9.35
N VAL A 90 4.23 8.19 9.85
CA VAL A 90 3.50 7.77 11.05
C VAL A 90 4.42 7.94 12.26
N PHE A 91 4.07 8.86 13.14
CA PHE A 91 4.77 9.07 14.41
C PHE A 91 3.95 8.40 15.52
N ASN A 92 4.56 7.45 16.26
CA ASN A 92 3.96 6.56 17.28
C ASN A 92 3.33 5.26 16.76
N LEU A 93 4.15 4.22 16.61
CA LEU A 93 3.70 2.82 16.60
C LEU A 93 4.12 2.12 17.89
#